data_AF-A0A419AZE4-F1
#
_entry.id   AF-A0A419AZE4-F1
#
_cell.length_a   1.000
_cell.length_b   1.000
_cell.length_c   1.000
_cell.angle_alpha   90.00
_cell.angle_beta   90.00
_cell.angle_gamma   90.00
#
_symmetry.space_group_name_H-M   'P 1'
#
loop_
_entity.id
_entity.type
_entity.pdbx_description
1 polymer ?
#
loop_
_entity_poly.entity_id
_entity_poly.type
_entity_poly.pdbx_seq_one_letter_code
_entity_poly.pdbx_strand_id
1 'polypeptide(L)'
;MRKNTVTEMLATASTIVLDGALATELEARGCDLTDPLWSAKVVVENPALIYQVHLDYFNAGAQCAITASYQATPQGFKARGYSEAESLALIAKSVQLAAQARDDYRRDNPQAGTLLVAGSVGPYGAYLADGSEYRGDYKLPQAEMMAFHRPRITALHEAGADLLACETLPSFAEIEALIALLAEFPQAQAWFSFTLRDSEHLSDGTPLRTVLARVNACSQVVAVGINCIALENVTPALTHLSSLTDLPLVVYPNSGEQYDAVTKTWSSAHDDACSLTAYLPEWQAAGARLIGGCCRTTPADIAGIARCCQHKGQH
;
A
#
# COMPACT_ATOMS: atom_id res chain seq x y z
N MET A 1 -22.39 7.14 -10.08
CA MET A 1 -20.97 6.78 -9.91
C MET A 1 -20.42 7.60 -8.76
N ARG A 2 -19.81 6.96 -7.74
CA ARG A 2 -19.01 7.67 -6.73
C ARG A 2 -17.88 8.37 -7.49
N LYS A 3 -17.67 9.66 -7.24
CA LYS A 3 -16.59 10.42 -7.89
C LYS A 3 -15.23 9.80 -7.52
N ASN A 4 -14.23 9.92 -8.40
CA ASN A 4 -12.89 9.42 -8.17
C ASN A 4 -12.20 10.26 -7.09
N THR A 5 -12.13 9.74 -5.87
CA THR A 5 -11.64 10.48 -4.70
C THR A 5 -10.18 10.92 -4.87
N VAL A 6 -9.37 10.07 -5.52
CA VAL A 6 -7.97 10.38 -5.84
C VAL A 6 -7.91 11.53 -6.85
N THR A 7 -8.72 11.50 -7.91
CA THR A 7 -8.79 12.60 -8.88
C THR A 7 -9.23 13.90 -8.24
N GLU A 8 -10.20 13.88 -7.32
CA GLU A 8 -10.67 15.08 -6.62
C GLU A 8 -9.56 15.71 -5.76
N MET A 9 -8.82 14.89 -5.01
CA MET A 9 -7.66 15.39 -4.26
C MET A 9 -6.57 15.93 -5.18
N LEU A 10 -6.26 15.22 -6.27
CA LEU A 10 -5.24 15.63 -7.25
C LEU A 10 -5.65 16.85 -8.10
N ALA A 11 -6.91 17.27 -8.06
CA ALA A 11 -7.37 18.52 -8.69
C ALA A 11 -6.98 19.76 -7.87
N THR A 12 -6.70 19.59 -6.58
CA THR A 12 -6.33 20.69 -5.65
C THR A 12 -4.92 20.55 -5.10
N ALA A 13 -4.26 19.40 -5.29
CA ALA A 13 -2.89 19.13 -4.86
C ALA A 13 -2.06 18.46 -5.98
N SER A 14 -0.78 18.82 -6.06
CA SER A 14 0.16 18.17 -6.97
C SER A 14 0.56 16.77 -6.51
N THR A 15 0.45 16.45 -5.23
CA THR A 15 0.82 15.15 -4.68
C THR A 15 -0.08 14.81 -3.49
N ILE A 16 -0.48 13.55 -3.38
CA ILE A 16 -1.09 12.95 -2.19
C ILE A 16 0.02 12.22 -1.44
N VAL A 17 0.25 12.60 -0.20
CA VAL A 17 1.24 11.94 0.65
C VAL A 17 0.60 10.69 1.27
N LEU A 18 1.17 9.51 1.06
CA LEU A 18 0.78 8.27 1.72
C LEU A 18 1.52 8.13 3.06
N ASP A 19 1.14 7.15 3.87
CA ASP A 19 1.86 6.79 5.08
C ASP A 19 3.12 5.93 4.79
N GLY A 20 3.71 5.39 5.85
CA GLY A 20 4.91 4.55 5.83
C GLY A 20 4.67 3.14 6.39
N ALA A 21 5.74 2.44 6.75
CA ALA A 21 5.62 1.09 7.33
C ALA A 21 4.90 1.10 8.69
N LEU A 22 3.86 0.29 8.82
CA LEU A 22 3.27 -0.04 10.12
C LEU A 22 4.20 -0.92 10.96
N ALA A 23 4.85 -1.91 10.34
CA ALA A 23 5.68 -2.89 11.05
C ALA A 23 6.78 -2.22 11.89
N THR A 24 7.52 -1.29 11.27
CA THR A 24 8.64 -0.59 11.88
C THR A 24 8.23 0.20 13.12
N GLU A 25 7.11 0.93 13.04
CA GLU A 25 6.60 1.68 14.19
C GLU A 25 6.05 0.79 15.29
N LEU A 26 5.45 -0.36 14.95
CA LEU A 26 4.96 -1.33 15.92
C LEU A 26 6.11 -2.03 16.65
N GLU A 27 7.18 -2.41 15.95
CA GLU A 27 8.41 -2.97 16.55
C GLU A 27 9.08 -1.95 17.47
N ALA A 28 9.18 -0.68 17.05
CA ALA A 28 9.71 0.39 17.90
C ALA A 28 8.90 0.61 19.18
N ARG A 29 7.63 0.21 19.19
CA ARG A 29 6.72 0.24 20.35
C ARG A 29 6.68 -1.08 21.13
N GLY A 30 7.55 -2.02 20.80
CA GLY A 30 7.71 -3.28 21.52
C GLY A 30 6.80 -4.43 21.07
N CYS A 31 6.13 -4.32 19.91
CA CYS A 31 5.39 -5.45 19.33
C CYS A 31 6.36 -6.51 18.78
N ASP A 32 6.08 -7.78 19.07
CA ASP A 32 6.74 -8.91 18.43
C ASP A 32 6.01 -9.30 17.13
N LEU A 33 6.66 -9.00 16.00
CA LEU A 33 6.16 -9.25 14.65
C LEU A 33 6.74 -10.51 13.99
N THR A 34 7.32 -11.43 14.76
CA THR A 34 7.89 -12.68 14.23
C THR A 34 6.84 -13.68 13.70
N ASP A 35 5.55 -13.33 13.78
CA ASP A 35 4.44 -14.13 13.25
C ASP A 35 4.20 -13.84 11.75
N PRO A 36 4.04 -14.86 10.90
CA PRO A 36 3.59 -14.70 9.50
C PRO A 36 2.29 -13.90 9.31
N LEU A 37 1.49 -13.72 10.36
CA LEU A 37 0.26 -12.92 10.37
C LEU A 37 0.39 -11.72 11.32
N TRP A 38 1.60 -11.16 11.49
CA TRP A 38 1.86 -10.09 12.45
C TRP A 38 0.89 -8.92 12.32
N SER A 39 0.57 -8.50 11.09
CA SER A 39 -0.34 -7.36 10.85
C SER A 39 -1.73 -7.63 11.39
N ALA A 40 -2.20 -8.86 11.21
CA ALA A 40 -3.44 -9.40 11.74
C ALA A 40 -3.41 -9.58 13.27
N LYS A 41 -2.30 -10.08 13.82
CA LYS A 41 -2.09 -10.32 15.26
C LYS A 41 -2.16 -9.04 16.07
N VAL A 42 -1.51 -7.97 15.62
CA VAL A 42 -1.48 -6.70 16.37
C VAL A 42 -2.87 -6.06 16.43
N VAL A 43 -3.74 -6.26 15.43
CA VAL A 43 -5.14 -5.79 15.49
C VAL A 43 -5.90 -6.45 16.64
N VAL A 44 -5.60 -7.71 16.94
CA VAL A 44 -6.20 -8.44 18.06
C VAL A 44 -5.60 -7.98 19.39
N GLU A 45 -4.27 -8.04 19.50
CA GLU A 45 -3.58 -7.93 20.79
C GLU A 45 -3.41 -6.48 21.24
N ASN A 46 -3.12 -5.57 20.30
CA ASN A 46 -2.76 -4.18 20.61
C ASN A 46 -3.40 -3.18 19.62
N PRO A 47 -4.73 -3.15 19.46
CA PRO A 47 -5.42 -2.26 18.52
C PRO A 47 -5.14 -0.77 18.77
N ALA A 48 -4.90 -0.38 20.03
CA ALA A 48 -4.54 0.99 20.38
C ALA A 48 -3.22 1.45 19.75
N LEU A 49 -2.24 0.55 19.60
CA LEU A 49 -0.98 0.87 18.95
C LEU A 49 -1.17 1.13 17.45
N ILE A 50 -2.02 0.36 16.77
CA ILE A 50 -2.34 0.59 15.35
C ILE A 50 -3.00 1.95 15.15
N TYR A 51 -3.99 2.28 15.98
CA TYR A 51 -4.58 3.62 15.99
C TYR A 51 -3.51 4.70 16.17
N GLN A 52 -2.61 4.54 17.14
CA GLN A 52 -1.56 5.51 17.40
C GLN A 52 -0.62 5.67 16.20
N VAL A 53 -0.20 4.56 15.56
CA VAL A 53 0.66 4.61 14.36
C VAL A 53 -0.02 5.39 13.23
N HIS A 54 -1.29 5.12 12.95
CA HIS A 54 -2.03 5.89 11.94
C HIS A 54 -2.12 7.38 12.30
N LEU A 55 -2.39 7.70 13.58
CA LEU A 55 -2.43 9.08 14.05
C LEU A 55 -1.08 9.77 13.88
N ASP A 56 0.02 9.07 14.16
CA ASP A 56 1.39 9.61 14.01
C ASP A 56 1.72 9.90 12.54
N TYR A 57 1.28 9.05 11.60
CA TYR A 57 1.44 9.33 10.17
C TYR A 57 0.59 10.52 9.70
N PHE A 58 -0.65 10.66 10.17
CA PHE A 58 -1.44 11.87 9.89
C PHE A 58 -0.78 13.13 10.47
N ASN A 59 -0.24 13.07 11.69
CA ASN A 59 0.54 14.16 12.29
C ASN A 59 1.82 14.48 11.51
N ALA A 60 2.43 13.48 10.86
CA ALA A 60 3.55 13.68 9.96
C ALA A 60 3.16 14.27 8.60
N GLY A 61 1.87 14.43 8.30
CA GLY A 61 1.38 15.01 7.06
C GLY A 61 0.97 14.00 6.00
N ALA A 62 0.82 12.71 6.35
CA ALA A 62 0.13 11.76 5.48
C ALA A 62 -1.30 12.23 5.22
N GLN A 63 -1.77 12.01 4.00
CA GLN A 63 -3.13 12.30 3.55
C GLN A 63 -3.92 11.02 3.27
N CYS A 64 -3.28 9.86 3.31
CA CYS A 64 -3.90 8.56 3.15
C CYS A 64 -3.21 7.56 4.09
N ALA A 65 -4.00 6.90 4.94
CA ALA A 65 -3.52 5.77 5.75
C ALA A 65 -3.82 4.44 5.05
N ILE A 66 -2.87 3.52 5.04
CA ILE A 66 -3.02 2.16 4.52
C ILE A 66 -3.28 1.21 5.69
N THR A 67 -4.42 0.53 5.69
CA THR A 67 -4.86 -0.26 6.86
C THR A 67 -3.97 -1.47 7.16
N ALA A 68 -3.97 -1.91 8.43
CA ALA A 68 -3.28 -3.11 8.89
C ALA A 68 -3.91 -4.44 8.41
N SER A 69 -4.14 -4.60 7.10
CA SER A 69 -4.85 -5.74 6.50
C SER A 69 -4.06 -6.47 5.40
N TYR A 70 -2.78 -6.14 5.22
CA TYR A 70 -1.90 -6.70 4.19
C TYR A 70 -1.89 -8.24 4.16
N GLN A 71 -1.77 -8.90 5.32
CA GLN A 71 -1.85 -10.37 5.46
C GLN A 71 -3.15 -10.86 6.11
N ALA A 72 -4.10 -9.97 6.40
CA ALA A 72 -5.32 -10.32 7.11
C ALA A 72 -6.33 -11.01 6.19
N THR A 73 -6.30 -12.33 6.12
CA THR A 73 -7.24 -13.16 5.34
C THR A 73 -7.90 -14.21 6.21
N PRO A 74 -9.15 -14.63 5.94
CA PRO A 74 -9.77 -15.72 6.68
C PRO A 74 -8.94 -17.01 6.69
N GLN A 75 -8.25 -17.31 5.59
CA GLN A 75 -7.37 -18.47 5.47
C GLN A 75 -6.18 -18.38 6.44
N GLY A 76 -5.52 -17.23 6.50
CA GLY A 76 -4.44 -16.99 7.46
C GLY A 76 -4.95 -17.10 8.91
N PHE A 77 -6.01 -16.36 9.23
CA PHE A 77 -6.60 -16.34 10.56
C PHE A 77 -7.10 -17.71 11.04
N LYS A 78 -7.63 -18.54 10.13
CA LYS A 78 -8.04 -19.92 10.45
C LYS A 78 -6.88 -20.77 10.97
N ALA A 79 -5.66 -20.57 10.47
CA ALA A 79 -4.47 -21.26 10.99
C ALA A 79 -4.12 -20.85 12.43
N ARG A 80 -4.71 -19.75 12.93
CA ARG A 80 -4.60 -19.26 14.32
C ARG A 80 -5.84 -19.52 15.15
N GLY A 81 -6.80 -20.30 14.64
CA GLY A 81 -7.99 -20.71 15.38
C GLY A 81 -9.18 -19.74 15.33
N TYR A 82 -9.10 -18.68 14.52
CA TYR A 82 -10.23 -17.77 14.31
C TYR A 82 -11.20 -18.34 13.28
N SER A 83 -12.48 -18.11 13.51
CA SER A 83 -13.54 -18.32 12.52
C SER A 83 -13.46 -17.28 11.39
N GLU A 84 -14.15 -17.55 10.29
CA GLU A 84 -14.29 -16.59 9.20
C GLU A 84 -14.97 -15.29 9.66
N ALA A 85 -16.00 -15.37 10.50
CA ALA A 85 -16.68 -14.19 11.02
C ALA A 85 -15.74 -13.31 11.89
N GLU A 86 -14.94 -13.91 12.75
CA GLU A 86 -13.93 -13.19 13.54
C GLU A 86 -12.86 -12.57 12.64
N SER A 87 -12.43 -13.31 11.61
CA SER A 87 -11.47 -12.82 10.61
C SER A 87 -11.97 -11.55 9.92
N LEU A 88 -13.23 -11.56 9.46
CA LEU A 88 -13.85 -10.41 8.80
C LEU A 88 -14.01 -9.23 9.75
N ALA A 89 -14.36 -9.49 11.02
CA ALA A 89 -14.45 -8.45 12.05
C ALA A 89 -13.08 -7.79 12.31
N LEU A 90 -11.99 -8.55 12.30
CA LEU A 90 -10.63 -8.02 12.46
C LEU A 90 -10.17 -7.21 11.25
N ILE A 91 -10.49 -7.67 10.04
CA ILE A 91 -10.23 -6.90 8.81
C ILE A 91 -10.99 -5.55 8.87
N ALA A 92 -12.28 -5.58 9.22
CA ALA A 92 -13.07 -4.37 9.41
C ALA A 92 -12.52 -3.47 10.52
N LYS A 93 -12.02 -4.06 11.61
CA LYS A 93 -11.40 -3.31 12.73
C LYS A 93 -10.18 -2.53 12.27
N SER A 94 -9.37 -3.05 11.34
CA SER A 94 -8.23 -2.32 10.79
C SER A 94 -8.64 -1.00 10.11
N VAL A 95 -9.75 -1.00 9.36
CA VAL A 95 -10.33 0.21 8.73
C VAL A 95 -10.85 1.16 9.80
N GLN A 96 -11.56 0.64 10.80
CA GLN A 96 -12.12 1.46 11.89
C GLN A 96 -11.02 2.19 12.69
N LEU A 97 -9.88 1.55 12.94
CA LEU A 97 -8.76 2.17 13.65
C LEU A 97 -8.11 3.30 12.84
N ALA A 98 -7.89 3.07 11.54
CA ALA A 98 -7.39 4.11 10.64
C ALA A 98 -8.38 5.28 10.49
N ALA A 99 -9.67 4.98 10.35
CA ALA A 99 -10.73 5.98 10.26
C ALA A 99 -10.86 6.80 11.55
N GLN A 100 -10.74 6.15 12.72
CA GLN A 100 -10.73 6.83 14.00
C GLN A 100 -9.53 7.79 14.11
N ALA A 101 -8.33 7.35 13.75
CA ALA A 101 -7.14 8.21 13.75
C ALA A 101 -7.30 9.42 12.81
N ARG A 102 -7.83 9.20 11.60
CA ARG A 102 -8.16 10.26 10.64
C ARG A 102 -9.14 11.28 11.23
N ASP A 103 -10.23 10.79 11.82
CA ASP A 103 -11.31 11.63 12.30
C ASP A 103 -10.90 12.44 13.53
N ASP A 104 -10.11 11.86 14.43
CA ASP A 104 -9.49 12.54 15.57
C ASP A 104 -8.49 13.61 15.10
N TYR A 105 -7.59 13.27 14.17
CA TYR A 105 -6.66 14.25 13.60
C TYR A 105 -7.38 15.42 12.92
N ARG A 106 -8.45 15.14 12.15
CA ARG A 106 -9.24 16.18 11.48
C ARG A 106 -10.01 17.06 12.47
N ARG A 107 -10.52 16.50 13.57
CA ARG A 107 -11.14 17.29 14.64
C ARG A 107 -10.15 18.29 15.21
N ASP A 108 -8.92 17.85 15.45
CA ASP A 108 -7.88 18.67 16.06
C ASP A 108 -7.21 19.59 15.03
N ASN A 109 -7.33 19.28 13.72
CA ASN A 109 -6.80 20.05 12.59
C ASN A 109 -7.87 20.27 11.49
N PRO A 110 -8.88 21.15 11.70
CA PRO A 110 -9.99 21.35 10.75
C PRO A 110 -9.57 21.77 9.33
N GLN A 111 -8.39 22.38 9.21
CA GLN A 111 -7.74 22.83 7.98
C GLN A 111 -6.99 21.73 7.20
N ALA A 112 -6.93 20.49 7.70
CA ALA A 112 -6.17 19.40 7.08
C ALA A 112 -6.68 18.96 5.69
N GLY A 113 -7.87 19.43 5.29
CA GLY A 113 -8.47 19.06 4.01
C GLY A 113 -8.98 17.61 3.98
N THR A 114 -9.06 17.04 2.78
CA THR A 114 -9.49 15.65 2.59
C THR A 114 -8.38 14.69 3.01
N LEU A 115 -8.74 13.68 3.81
CA LEU A 115 -7.87 12.59 4.24
C LEU A 115 -8.55 11.26 3.92
N LEU A 116 -7.78 10.26 3.53
CA LEU A 116 -8.27 8.97 3.06
C LEU A 116 -7.83 7.81 3.98
N VAL A 117 -8.61 6.74 3.91
CA VAL A 117 -8.25 5.41 4.42
C VAL A 117 -8.30 4.42 3.27
N ALA A 118 -7.15 3.85 2.90
CA ALA A 118 -7.02 2.80 1.90
C ALA A 118 -6.97 1.42 2.55
N GLY A 119 -7.88 0.54 2.15
CA GLY A 119 -7.90 -0.85 2.61
C GLY A 119 -6.76 -1.65 1.97
N SER A 120 -5.76 -2.08 2.74
CA SER A 120 -4.63 -2.89 2.25
C SER A 120 -5.09 -4.28 1.79
N VAL A 121 -4.74 -4.62 0.54
CA VAL A 121 -4.97 -5.93 -0.09
C VAL A 121 -3.63 -6.45 -0.59
N GLY A 122 -2.90 -7.16 0.29
CA GLY A 122 -1.64 -7.82 -0.08
C GLY A 122 -1.82 -9.04 -0.97
N PRO A 123 -0.78 -9.52 -1.66
CA PRO A 123 -0.88 -10.62 -2.62
C PRO A 123 -1.08 -11.97 -1.92
N TYR A 124 -1.49 -12.98 -2.68
CA TYR A 124 -1.50 -14.38 -2.25
C TYR A 124 -0.11 -14.84 -1.77
N GLY A 125 0.96 -14.35 -2.40
CA GLY A 125 2.33 -14.64 -1.97
C GLY A 125 2.63 -14.27 -0.51
N ALA A 126 2.05 -13.19 0.00
CA ALA A 126 2.23 -12.77 1.39
C ALA A 126 1.54 -13.71 2.40
N TYR A 127 0.47 -14.41 1.97
CA TYR A 127 -0.17 -15.46 2.75
C TYR A 127 0.68 -16.75 2.79
N LEU A 128 1.40 -17.06 1.72
CA LEU A 128 2.32 -18.21 1.68
C LEU A 128 3.51 -18.05 2.64
N ALA A 129 3.87 -16.80 2.97
CA ALA A 129 4.92 -16.45 3.93
C ALA A 129 6.30 -17.03 3.57
N ASP A 130 6.59 -17.14 2.27
CA ASP A 130 7.84 -17.68 1.73
C ASP A 130 8.57 -16.69 0.81
N GLY A 131 8.18 -15.40 0.81
CA GLY A 131 8.74 -14.36 -0.05
C GLY A 131 8.20 -14.37 -1.49
N SER A 132 7.18 -15.18 -1.78
CA SER A 132 6.53 -15.24 -3.10
C SER A 132 5.93 -13.90 -3.52
N GLU A 133 5.63 -12.99 -2.60
CA GLU A 133 5.23 -11.61 -2.91
C GLU A 133 6.28 -10.80 -3.68
N TYR A 134 7.52 -11.29 -3.80
CA TYR A 134 8.57 -10.68 -4.62
C TYR A 134 8.98 -11.53 -5.84
N ARG A 135 8.44 -12.75 -5.97
CA ARG A 135 8.75 -13.69 -7.06
C ARG A 135 7.58 -13.94 -8.00
N GLY A 136 6.37 -14.01 -7.47
CA GLY A 136 5.15 -14.30 -8.24
C GLY A 136 5.07 -15.74 -8.76
N ASP A 137 5.83 -16.67 -8.19
CA ASP A 137 5.98 -18.05 -8.64
C ASP A 137 4.91 -19.01 -8.07
N TYR A 138 3.67 -18.53 -7.98
CA TYR A 138 2.48 -19.31 -7.60
C TYR A 138 1.42 -19.30 -8.70
N LYS A 139 0.60 -20.36 -8.73
CA LYS A 139 -0.46 -20.53 -9.73
C LYS A 139 -1.72 -21.07 -9.08
N LEU A 140 -2.81 -20.32 -9.21
CA LEU A 140 -4.16 -20.74 -8.85
C LEU A 140 -5.10 -20.47 -10.02
N PRO A 141 -6.16 -21.26 -10.19
CA PRO A 141 -7.27 -20.89 -11.06
C PRO A 141 -7.85 -19.53 -10.67
N GLN A 142 -8.26 -18.72 -11.65
CA GLN A 142 -8.78 -17.37 -11.40
C GLN A 142 -9.90 -17.34 -10.36
N ALA A 143 -10.83 -18.30 -10.41
CA ALA A 143 -11.94 -18.41 -9.46
C ALA A 143 -11.46 -18.62 -8.01
N GLU A 144 -10.40 -19.40 -7.80
CA GLU A 144 -9.82 -19.63 -6.48
C GLU A 144 -9.06 -18.39 -5.99
N MET A 145 -8.34 -17.71 -6.87
CA MET A 145 -7.69 -16.43 -6.54
C MET A 145 -8.72 -15.36 -6.16
N MET A 146 -9.83 -15.28 -6.88
CA MET A 146 -10.95 -14.41 -6.51
C MET A 146 -11.57 -14.83 -5.16
N ALA A 147 -11.76 -16.13 -4.93
CA ALA A 147 -12.27 -16.64 -3.65
C ALA A 147 -11.35 -16.35 -2.46
N PHE A 148 -10.03 -16.30 -2.68
CA PHE A 148 -9.07 -15.90 -1.68
C PHE A 148 -9.23 -14.42 -1.29
N HIS A 149 -9.34 -13.51 -2.26
CA HIS A 149 -9.40 -12.06 -1.99
C HIS A 149 -10.78 -11.55 -1.58
N ARG A 150 -11.85 -12.17 -2.07
CA ARG A 150 -13.23 -11.67 -1.93
C ARG A 150 -13.61 -11.36 -0.49
N PRO A 151 -13.41 -12.23 0.52
CA PRO A 151 -13.84 -11.94 1.88
C PRO A 151 -13.16 -10.70 2.47
N ARG A 152 -11.86 -10.53 2.23
CA ARG A 152 -11.11 -9.35 2.68
C ARG A 152 -11.62 -8.08 1.98
N ILE A 153 -11.79 -8.11 0.67
CA ILE A 153 -12.30 -6.95 -0.08
C ILE A 153 -13.71 -6.57 0.39
N THR A 154 -14.59 -7.55 0.62
CA THR A 154 -15.91 -7.30 1.20
C THR A 154 -15.81 -6.60 2.55
N ALA A 155 -15.02 -7.14 3.49
CA ALA A 155 -14.90 -6.55 4.82
C ALA A 155 -14.28 -5.15 4.80
N LEU A 156 -13.28 -4.89 3.95
CA LEU A 156 -12.69 -3.55 3.79
C LEU A 156 -13.70 -2.55 3.21
N HIS A 157 -14.45 -2.97 2.19
CA HIS A 157 -15.46 -2.15 1.54
C HIS A 157 -16.63 -1.81 2.48
N GLU A 158 -17.17 -2.83 3.17
CA GLU A 158 -18.29 -2.67 4.11
C GLU A 158 -17.90 -1.86 5.35
N ALA A 159 -16.64 -1.96 5.80
CA ALA A 159 -16.12 -1.15 6.90
C ALA A 159 -15.89 0.33 6.52
N GLY A 160 -16.04 0.69 5.24
CA GLY A 160 -16.00 2.07 4.78
C GLY A 160 -14.62 2.57 4.35
N ALA A 161 -13.72 1.69 3.88
CA ALA A 161 -12.49 2.14 3.23
C ALA A 161 -12.84 3.04 2.01
N ASP A 162 -12.09 4.12 1.84
CA ASP A 162 -12.32 5.10 0.77
C ASP A 162 -11.95 4.50 -0.60
N LEU A 163 -10.91 3.65 -0.61
CA LEU A 163 -10.39 2.91 -1.74
C LEU A 163 -9.62 1.67 -1.26
N LEU A 164 -9.21 0.80 -2.18
CA LEU A 164 -8.38 -0.36 -1.91
C LEU A 164 -6.94 -0.12 -2.38
N ALA A 165 -5.99 -0.52 -1.56
CA ALA A 165 -4.57 -0.58 -1.90
C ALA A 165 -4.23 -2.02 -2.30
N CYS A 166 -4.43 -2.37 -3.57
CA CYS A 166 -4.00 -3.67 -4.09
C CYS A 166 -2.49 -3.61 -4.35
N GLU A 167 -1.70 -4.09 -3.39
CA GLU A 167 -0.29 -3.72 -3.28
C GLU A 167 0.64 -4.91 -3.20
N THR A 168 1.93 -4.65 -3.51
CA THR A 168 2.99 -5.66 -3.55
C THR A 168 2.63 -6.82 -4.49
N LEU A 169 1.95 -6.54 -5.60
CA LEU A 169 1.44 -7.59 -6.50
C LEU A 169 2.57 -8.09 -7.43
N PRO A 170 2.98 -9.37 -7.37
CA PRO A 170 4.07 -9.89 -8.19
C PRO A 170 3.59 -10.72 -9.40
N SER A 171 2.30 -11.06 -9.45
CA SER A 171 1.74 -12.06 -10.37
C SER A 171 0.67 -11.44 -11.25
N PHE A 172 0.84 -11.56 -12.57
CA PHE A 172 -0.12 -11.01 -13.53
C PHE A 172 -1.46 -11.74 -13.49
N ALA A 173 -1.45 -13.07 -13.31
CA ALA A 173 -2.70 -13.84 -13.17
C ALA A 173 -3.51 -13.41 -11.94
N GLU A 174 -2.85 -13.01 -10.84
CA GLU A 174 -3.51 -12.44 -9.67
C GLU A 174 -4.07 -11.05 -9.93
N ILE A 175 -3.33 -10.19 -10.65
CA ILE A 175 -3.81 -8.87 -11.07
C ILE A 175 -5.09 -9.02 -11.91
N GLU A 176 -5.13 -9.97 -12.85
CA GLU A 176 -6.32 -10.24 -13.66
C GLU A 176 -7.51 -10.72 -12.81
N ALA A 177 -7.26 -11.56 -11.80
CA ALA A 177 -8.28 -12.03 -10.86
C ALA A 177 -8.83 -10.88 -10.00
N LEU A 178 -7.96 -10.01 -9.47
CA LEU A 178 -8.37 -8.84 -8.68
C LEU A 178 -9.20 -7.85 -9.52
N ILE A 179 -8.80 -7.59 -10.78
CA ILE A 179 -9.59 -6.74 -11.68
C ILE A 179 -10.97 -7.35 -11.98
N ALA A 180 -11.03 -8.68 -12.19
CA ALA A 180 -12.32 -9.36 -12.37
C ALA A 180 -13.19 -9.29 -11.10
N LEU A 181 -12.57 -9.43 -9.93
CA LEU A 181 -13.26 -9.37 -8.64
C LEU A 181 -13.79 -7.97 -8.32
N LEU A 182 -13.06 -6.91 -8.68
CA LEU A 182 -13.51 -5.52 -8.47
C LEU A 182 -14.86 -5.22 -9.14
N ALA A 183 -15.17 -5.90 -10.25
CA ALA A 183 -16.46 -5.75 -10.93
C ALA A 183 -17.66 -6.20 -10.06
N GLU A 184 -17.44 -7.04 -9.05
CA GLU A 184 -18.46 -7.41 -8.05
C GLU A 184 -18.75 -6.27 -7.06
N PHE A 185 -17.89 -5.24 -7.02
CA PHE A 185 -18.00 -4.07 -6.14
C PHE A 185 -18.02 -2.77 -6.97
N PRO A 186 -19.10 -2.42 -7.70
CA PRO A 186 -19.10 -1.34 -8.68
C PRO A 186 -18.76 0.08 -8.16
N GLN A 187 -18.78 0.28 -6.85
CA GLN A 187 -18.43 1.54 -6.20
C GLN A 187 -17.00 1.56 -5.65
N ALA A 188 -16.32 0.41 -5.62
CA ALA A 188 -14.94 0.31 -5.17
C ALA A 188 -14.00 0.96 -6.19
N GLN A 189 -13.04 1.70 -5.65
CA GLN A 189 -11.90 2.24 -6.36
C GLN A 189 -10.64 1.59 -5.77
N ALA A 190 -9.62 1.40 -6.59
CA ALA A 190 -8.37 0.82 -6.13
C ALA A 190 -7.17 1.48 -6.81
N TRP A 191 -6.02 1.47 -6.15
CA TRP A 191 -4.75 1.50 -6.88
C TRP A 191 -4.18 0.10 -6.99
N PHE A 192 -3.35 -0.12 -8.01
CA PHE A 192 -2.58 -1.34 -8.17
C PHE A 192 -1.09 -1.00 -8.09
N SER A 193 -0.39 -1.62 -7.15
CA SER A 193 1.04 -1.39 -6.93
C SER A 193 1.81 -2.70 -7.00
N PHE A 194 2.94 -2.68 -7.69
CA PHE A 194 3.66 -3.87 -8.12
C PHE A 194 5.02 -4.04 -7.45
N THR A 195 5.44 -5.29 -7.30
CA THR A 195 6.85 -5.64 -7.17
C THR A 195 7.41 -6.04 -8.52
N LEU A 196 8.69 -5.75 -8.73
CA LEU A 196 9.32 -5.84 -10.04
C LEU A 196 10.50 -6.80 -10.05
N ARG A 197 10.70 -7.44 -11.19
CA ARG A 197 11.94 -8.15 -11.52
C ARG A 197 13.02 -7.16 -11.97
N ASP A 198 12.61 -6.21 -12.81
CA ASP A 198 13.42 -5.13 -13.36
C ASP A 198 12.50 -3.95 -13.74
N SER A 199 13.03 -2.87 -14.29
CA SER A 199 12.25 -1.67 -14.60
C SER A 199 11.14 -1.85 -15.63
N GLU A 200 11.11 -2.96 -16.37
CA GLU A 200 10.15 -3.22 -17.45
C GLU A 200 9.29 -4.47 -17.22
N HIS A 201 9.56 -5.26 -16.16
CA HIS A 201 8.87 -6.52 -15.89
C HIS A 201 8.40 -6.63 -14.45
N LEU A 202 7.19 -7.17 -14.30
CA LEU A 202 6.66 -7.67 -13.04
C LEU A 202 7.57 -8.78 -12.47
N SER A 203 7.51 -9.05 -11.17
CA SER A 203 8.28 -10.13 -10.53
C SER A 203 8.18 -11.48 -11.26
N ASP A 204 6.97 -11.88 -11.68
CA ASP A 204 6.73 -13.12 -12.43
C ASP A 204 7.34 -13.13 -13.86
N GLY A 205 7.85 -11.99 -14.33
CA GLY A 205 8.47 -11.80 -15.63
C GLY A 205 7.54 -11.25 -16.71
N THR A 206 6.28 -10.96 -16.38
CA THR A 206 5.33 -10.35 -17.33
C THR A 206 5.77 -8.93 -17.66
N PRO A 207 5.86 -8.54 -18.96
CA PRO A 207 6.17 -7.16 -19.33
C PRO A 207 5.12 -6.18 -18.79
N LEU A 208 5.57 -5.07 -18.21
CA LEU A 208 4.67 -4.05 -17.63
C LEU A 208 3.70 -3.49 -18.67
N ARG A 209 4.08 -3.38 -19.94
CA ARG A 209 3.14 -3.04 -21.05
C ARG A 209 1.91 -3.96 -21.11
N THR A 210 2.08 -5.25 -20.84
CA THR A 210 0.98 -6.22 -20.82
C THR A 210 0.11 -6.02 -19.59
N VAL A 211 0.74 -5.81 -18.42
CA VAL A 211 0.05 -5.51 -17.16
C VAL A 211 -0.80 -4.24 -17.30
N LEU A 212 -0.20 -3.16 -17.82
CA LEU A 212 -0.84 -1.85 -17.93
C LEU A 212 -1.95 -1.85 -18.98
N ALA A 213 -1.84 -2.61 -20.07
CA ALA A 213 -2.95 -2.78 -21.01
C ALA A 213 -4.22 -3.32 -20.31
N ARG A 214 -4.06 -4.25 -19.37
CA ARG A 214 -5.17 -4.80 -18.59
C ARG A 214 -5.68 -3.83 -17.53
N VAL A 215 -4.77 -3.18 -16.81
CA VAL A 215 -5.08 -2.23 -15.73
C VAL A 215 -5.79 -0.98 -16.28
N ASN A 216 -5.28 -0.39 -17.35
CA ASN A 216 -5.86 0.80 -17.99
C ASN A 216 -7.28 0.56 -18.53
N ALA A 217 -7.64 -0.70 -18.83
CA ALA A 217 -8.99 -1.08 -19.25
C ALA A 217 -10.00 -1.15 -18.09
N CYS A 218 -9.56 -1.04 -16.83
CA CYS A 218 -10.42 -1.09 -15.65
C CYS A 218 -10.64 0.31 -15.06
N SER A 219 -11.82 0.88 -15.26
CA SER A 219 -12.17 2.22 -14.73
C SER A 219 -12.19 2.33 -13.19
N GLN A 220 -12.23 1.20 -12.48
CA GLN A 220 -12.14 1.17 -11.01
C GLN A 220 -10.70 1.30 -10.52
N VAL A 221 -9.70 1.11 -11.39
CA VAL A 221 -8.30 1.39 -11.05
C VAL A 221 -8.02 2.87 -11.30
N VAL A 222 -7.76 3.59 -10.21
CA VAL A 222 -7.67 5.06 -10.22
C VAL A 222 -6.23 5.59 -10.14
N ALA A 223 -5.28 4.71 -9.84
CA ALA A 223 -3.84 4.98 -9.82
C ALA A 223 -3.07 3.67 -9.96
N VAL A 224 -1.82 3.71 -10.41
CA VAL A 224 -0.99 2.52 -10.60
C VAL A 224 0.46 2.81 -10.26
N GLY A 225 1.23 1.83 -9.80
CA GLY A 225 2.57 2.14 -9.32
C GLY A 225 3.38 0.96 -8.83
N ILE A 226 4.34 1.28 -7.98
CA ILE A 226 5.32 0.34 -7.44
C ILE A 226 5.55 0.59 -5.96
N ASN A 227 5.74 -0.48 -5.20
CA ASN A 227 6.01 -0.41 -3.78
C ASN A 227 6.93 -1.54 -3.32
N CYS A 228 7.56 -1.33 -2.17
CA CYS A 228 8.47 -2.29 -1.54
C CYS A 228 9.60 -2.78 -2.47
N ILE A 229 10.01 -1.93 -3.41
CA ILE A 229 11.20 -2.12 -4.25
C ILE A 229 12.38 -1.32 -3.69
N ALA A 230 13.60 -1.67 -4.13
CA ALA A 230 14.81 -0.93 -3.82
C ALA A 230 14.83 0.45 -4.52
N LEU A 231 15.42 1.46 -3.88
CA LEU A 231 15.35 2.87 -4.33
C LEU A 231 15.92 3.08 -5.71
N GLU A 232 17.03 2.40 -6.03
CA GLU A 232 17.70 2.46 -7.32
C GLU A 232 16.81 2.02 -8.50
N ASN A 233 15.79 1.20 -8.25
CA ASN A 233 14.88 0.70 -9.26
C ASN A 233 13.65 1.59 -9.47
N VAL A 234 13.42 2.57 -8.57
CA VAL A 234 12.19 3.37 -8.56
C VAL A 234 12.08 4.29 -9.76
N THR A 235 13.06 5.18 -9.98
CA THR A 235 13.00 6.19 -11.05
C THR A 235 12.92 5.56 -12.46
N PRO A 236 13.70 4.51 -12.79
CA PRO A 236 13.56 3.83 -14.08
C PRO A 236 12.18 3.20 -14.28
N ALA A 237 11.64 2.54 -13.26
CA ALA A 237 10.31 1.92 -13.32
C ALA A 237 9.19 2.95 -13.48
N LEU A 238 9.23 4.06 -12.73
CA LEU A 238 8.25 5.14 -12.87
C LEU A 238 8.29 5.75 -14.27
N THR A 239 9.48 5.98 -14.80
CA THR A 239 9.65 6.51 -16.16
C THR A 239 9.03 5.57 -17.19
N HIS A 240 9.26 4.26 -17.06
CA HIS A 240 8.63 3.28 -17.95
C HIS A 240 7.10 3.27 -17.81
N LEU A 241 6.57 3.24 -16.57
CA LEU A 241 5.14 3.25 -16.29
C LEU A 241 4.46 4.51 -16.86
N SER A 242 5.08 5.68 -16.71
CA SER A 242 4.57 6.95 -17.22
C SER A 242 4.39 6.96 -18.75
N SER A 243 5.16 6.14 -19.48
CA SER A 243 5.01 5.99 -20.93
C SER A 243 3.84 5.07 -21.35
N LEU A 244 3.25 4.36 -20.40
CA LEU A 244 2.25 3.31 -20.63
C LEU A 244 0.85 3.67 -20.10
N THR A 245 0.70 4.75 -19.34
CA THR A 245 -0.58 5.14 -18.75
C THR A 245 -0.68 6.63 -18.47
N ASP A 246 -1.91 7.15 -18.52
CA ASP A 246 -2.27 8.50 -18.05
C ASP A 246 -2.75 8.51 -16.59
N LEU A 247 -2.84 7.33 -15.95
CA LEU A 247 -3.22 7.24 -14.54
C LEU A 247 -2.15 7.89 -13.64
N PRO A 248 -2.56 8.53 -12.53
CA PRO A 248 -1.62 8.99 -11.51
C PRO A 248 -0.71 7.85 -11.04
N LEU A 249 0.60 8.09 -10.98
CA LEU A 249 1.52 7.06 -10.51
C LEU A 249 1.63 7.04 -8.99
N VAL A 250 1.73 5.83 -8.43
CA VAL A 250 1.90 5.58 -7.00
C VAL A 250 3.33 5.08 -6.73
N VAL A 251 3.96 5.56 -5.66
CA VAL A 251 5.30 5.11 -5.27
C VAL A 251 5.52 5.16 -3.77
N TYR A 252 5.87 4.03 -3.19
CA TYR A 252 6.23 3.92 -1.78
C TYR A 252 7.25 2.81 -1.58
N PRO A 253 8.55 3.09 -1.81
CA PRO A 253 9.61 2.10 -1.82
C PRO A 253 10.12 1.81 -0.41
N ASN A 254 11.04 0.86 -0.27
CA ASN A 254 11.74 0.64 1.00
C ASN A 254 12.64 1.85 1.33
N SER A 255 12.99 2.05 2.61
CA SER A 255 13.80 3.20 3.06
C SER A 255 15.20 3.32 2.44
N GLY A 256 15.68 2.32 1.69
CA GLY A 256 16.98 2.33 1.00
C GLY A 256 18.01 1.37 1.58
N GLU A 257 17.79 0.80 2.77
CA GLU A 257 18.71 -0.19 3.32
C GLU A 257 18.51 -1.59 2.68
N GLN A 258 19.52 -2.47 2.72
CA GLN A 258 19.48 -3.73 1.98
C GLN A 258 19.07 -4.91 2.87
N TYR A 259 18.15 -5.77 2.39
CA TYR A 259 17.74 -6.98 3.10
C TYR A 259 18.65 -8.14 2.72
N ASP A 260 19.20 -8.80 3.72
CA ASP A 260 19.86 -10.09 3.56
C ASP A 260 18.89 -11.21 3.91
N ALA A 261 18.40 -11.93 2.89
CA ALA A 261 17.47 -13.03 3.05
C ALA A 261 18.05 -14.27 3.75
N VAL A 262 19.39 -14.41 3.80
CA VAL A 262 20.08 -15.51 4.48
C VAL A 262 20.12 -15.25 5.98
N THR A 263 20.52 -14.04 6.37
CA THR A 263 20.62 -13.68 7.79
C THR A 263 19.30 -13.16 8.36
N LYS A 264 18.32 -12.86 7.50
CA LYS A 264 17.08 -12.15 7.84
C LYS A 264 17.36 -10.83 8.57
N THR A 265 18.46 -10.17 8.20
CA THR A 265 18.88 -8.90 8.77
C THR A 265 18.97 -7.83 7.70
N TRP A 266 18.98 -6.59 8.16
CA TRP A 266 19.01 -5.40 7.35
C TRP A 266 20.33 -4.68 7.55
N SER A 267 20.96 -4.20 6.47
CA SER A 267 22.19 -3.40 6.53
C SER A 267 21.93 -1.97 6.07
N SER A 268 22.34 -1.00 6.88
CA SER A 268 22.34 0.42 6.54
C SER A 268 23.41 0.68 5.48
N ALA A 269 22.99 1.09 4.28
CA ALA A 269 23.88 1.87 3.43
C ALA A 269 23.96 3.27 4.07
N HIS A 270 24.84 3.41 5.07
CA HIS A 270 25.10 4.69 5.72
C HIS A 270 25.67 5.69 4.72
N ASP A 271 24.80 6.57 4.22
CA ASP A 271 25.10 7.97 3.96
C ASP A 271 23.79 8.76 4.11
N ASP A 272 23.82 9.86 4.86
CA ASP A 272 22.69 10.80 5.05
C ASP A 272 22.14 11.39 3.73
N ALA A 273 22.76 11.05 2.60
CA ALA A 273 22.40 11.44 1.24
C ALA A 273 21.27 10.59 0.60
N CYS A 274 20.96 9.40 1.12
CA CYS A 274 19.98 8.46 0.51
C CYS A 274 18.58 8.52 1.15
N SER A 275 18.09 9.71 1.52
CA SER A 275 16.71 9.84 2.03
C SER A 275 15.68 9.78 0.89
N LEU A 276 14.48 9.25 1.15
CA LEU A 276 13.37 9.25 0.18
C LEU A 276 13.10 10.63 -0.43
N THR A 277 13.29 11.68 0.37
CA THR A 277 13.04 13.07 -0.05
C THR A 277 13.98 13.55 -1.15
N ALA A 278 15.19 12.98 -1.27
CA ALA A 278 16.14 13.35 -2.32
C ALA A 278 15.64 12.97 -3.72
N TYR A 279 14.89 11.87 -3.83
CA TYR A 279 14.35 11.38 -5.09
C TYR A 279 12.98 11.97 -5.46
N LEU A 280 12.32 12.65 -4.52
CA LEU A 280 10.98 13.20 -4.70
C LEU A 280 10.85 14.06 -5.97
N PRO A 281 11.79 14.97 -6.32
CA PRO A 281 11.70 15.74 -7.56
C PRO A 281 11.71 14.85 -8.82
N GLU A 282 12.53 13.80 -8.84
CA GLU A 282 12.63 12.86 -9.96
C GLU A 282 11.36 12.04 -10.10
N TRP A 283 10.81 11.53 -8.98
CA TRP A 283 9.57 10.76 -9.00
C TRP A 283 8.39 11.60 -9.47
N GLN A 284 8.26 12.84 -8.98
CA GLN A 284 7.23 13.77 -9.44
C GLN A 284 7.38 14.09 -10.93
N ALA A 285 8.60 14.31 -11.42
CA ALA A 285 8.86 14.53 -12.84
C ALA A 285 8.53 13.31 -13.70
N ALA A 286 8.71 12.10 -13.16
CA ALA A 286 8.31 10.84 -13.77
C ALA A 286 6.80 10.54 -13.63
N GLY A 287 5.98 11.46 -13.11
CA GLY A 287 4.52 11.31 -13.04
C GLY A 287 3.98 10.74 -11.73
N ALA A 288 4.82 10.55 -10.70
CA ALA A 288 4.35 10.16 -9.37
C ALA A 288 3.49 11.25 -8.73
N ARG A 289 2.31 10.84 -8.27
CA ARG A 289 1.30 11.71 -7.66
C ARG A 289 0.85 11.20 -6.30
N LEU A 290 1.01 9.92 -5.99
CA LEU A 290 0.78 9.34 -4.66
C LEU A 290 2.12 8.83 -4.14
N ILE A 291 2.64 9.41 -3.07
CA ILE A 291 4.04 9.18 -2.63
C ILE A 291 4.09 8.92 -1.13
N GLY A 292 4.72 7.82 -0.70
CA GLY A 292 4.95 7.50 0.71
C GLY A 292 6.13 6.56 0.90
N GLY A 293 6.03 5.65 1.88
CA GLY A 293 7.08 4.71 2.22
C GLY A 293 6.58 3.27 2.47
N CYS A 294 7.44 2.28 2.21
CA CYS A 294 7.23 0.88 2.61
C CYS A 294 8.23 0.52 3.73
N CYS A 295 8.90 -0.64 3.68
CA CYS A 295 9.64 -1.21 4.81
C CYS A 295 10.69 -0.24 5.39
N ARG A 296 10.65 -0.08 6.72
CA ARG A 296 11.56 0.74 7.55
C ARG A 296 11.51 2.24 7.30
N THR A 297 10.47 2.69 6.63
CA THR A 297 10.11 4.10 6.64
C THR A 297 9.33 4.40 7.93
N THR A 298 9.41 5.65 8.36
CA THR A 298 8.88 6.12 9.64
C THR A 298 8.07 7.41 9.41
N PRO A 299 7.32 7.90 10.41
CA PRO A 299 6.70 9.22 10.34
C PRO A 299 7.70 10.35 10.04
N ALA A 300 8.99 10.20 10.38
CA ALA A 300 10.00 11.21 10.05
C ALA A 300 10.23 11.34 8.53
N ASP A 301 10.21 10.21 7.80
CA ASP A 301 10.32 10.20 6.34
C ASP A 301 9.12 10.88 5.69
N ILE A 302 7.91 10.54 6.18
CA ILE A 302 6.65 11.11 5.68
C ILE A 302 6.58 12.61 5.96
N ALA A 303 7.06 13.07 7.13
CA ALA A 303 7.19 14.49 7.42
C ALA A 303 8.16 15.20 6.47
N GLY A 304 9.24 14.52 6.06
CA GLY A 304 10.14 15.01 5.01
C GLY A 304 9.41 15.19 3.67
N ILE A 305 8.70 14.15 3.21
CA ILE A 305 7.95 14.17 1.95
C ILE A 305 6.88 15.28 1.98
N ALA A 306 6.10 15.36 3.06
CA ALA A 306 5.02 16.33 3.21
C ALA A 306 5.53 17.77 3.14
N ARG A 307 6.64 18.10 3.82
CA ARG A 307 7.26 19.44 3.75
C ARG A 307 7.68 19.80 2.32
N CYS A 308 8.32 18.88 1.62
CA CYS A 308 8.77 19.11 0.24
C CYS A 308 7.59 19.29 -0.74
N CYS A 309 6.48 18.58 -0.53
CA CYS A 309 5.27 18.72 -1.35
C CYS A 309 4.53 20.04 -1.10
N GLN A 310 4.50 20.54 0.14
CA GLN A 310 3.83 21.81 0.48
C GLN A 310 4.55 23.05 -0.08
N HIS A 311 5.89 23.04 -0.12
CA HIS A 311 6.68 24.19 -0.58
C HIS A 311 6.57 24.49 -2.09
N LYS A 312 6.19 23.53 -2.93
CA LYS A 312 6.08 23.73 -4.38
C LYS A 312 4.78 24.43 -4.83
N GLY A 313 3.79 24.58 -3.95
CA GLY A 313 2.51 25.24 -4.28
C GLY A 313 2.50 26.77 -4.19
N GLN A 314 3.64 27.41 -3.87
CA GLN A 314 3.74 28.86 -3.63
C GLN A 314 4.57 29.62 -4.69
N HIS A 315 4.90 29.00 -5.83
CA HIS A 315 5.67 29.62 -6.91
C HIS A 315 4.91 29.69 -8.22
#